data_AF-A0A3E3DUC8-F1
#
_entry.id   AF-A0A3E3DUC8-F1
#
_cell.length_a   1.000
_cell.length_b   1.000
_cell.length_c   1.000
_cell.angle_alpha   90.00
_cell.angle_beta   90.00
_cell.angle_gamma   90.00
#
_symmetry.space_group_name_H-M   'P 1'
#
loop_
_entity.id
_entity.type
_entity.pdbx_description
1 polymer ?
#
loop_
_entity_poly.entity_id
_entity_poly.type
_entity_poly.pdbx_seq_one_letter_code
_entity_poly.pdbx_strand_id
1 'polypeptide(L)'
;MADKIIKYMSQEWIDQLNEEFEQLSINDSIRMENARIKRAKEKGREEGQKDLIKLLSQTMTAEEISKATQKPLEEIQNILK
;
A
#
# COMPACT_ATOMS: atom_id res chain seq x y z
N MET A 1 -25.69 -17.70 45.77
CA MET A 1 -24.72 -16.57 45.81
C MET A 1 -23.49 -16.87 44.94
N ALA A 2 -22.95 -18.09 44.98
CA ALA A 2 -21.89 -18.56 44.07
C ALA A 2 -22.23 -18.46 42.57
N ASP A 3 -23.45 -18.81 42.15
CA ASP A 3 -23.85 -18.73 40.72
C ASP A 3 -23.78 -17.32 40.12
N LYS A 4 -24.03 -16.27 40.92
CA LYS A 4 -23.92 -14.89 40.46
C LYS A 4 -22.46 -14.48 40.26
N ILE A 5 -21.54 -15.00 41.09
CA ILE A 5 -20.11 -14.73 41.01
C ILE A 5 -19.51 -15.46 39.80
N ILE A 6 -19.90 -16.72 39.56
CA ILE A 6 -19.46 -17.52 38.40
C ILE A 6 -19.94 -16.85 37.10
N LYS A 7 -21.21 -16.42 37.02
CA LYS A 7 -21.75 -15.76 35.84
C LYS A 7 -21.05 -14.43 35.52
N TYR A 8 -20.66 -13.66 36.54
CA TYR A 8 -19.97 -12.38 36.37
C TYR A 8 -18.53 -12.57 35.90
N MET A 9 -17.80 -13.53 36.49
CA MET A 9 -16.45 -13.92 36.04
C MET A 9 -16.46 -14.47 34.59
N SER A 10 -17.50 -15.22 34.21
CA SER A 10 -17.65 -15.69 32.82
C SER A 10 -17.91 -14.55 31.84
N GLN A 11 -18.62 -13.50 32.26
CA GLN A 11 -18.89 -12.35 31.39
C GLN A 11 -17.63 -11.50 31.18
N GLU A 12 -16.87 -11.22 32.24
CA GLU A 12 -15.59 -10.49 32.13
C GLU A 12 -14.59 -11.21 31.22
N TRP A 13 -14.54 -12.55 31.27
CA TRP A 13 -13.70 -13.34 30.37
C TRP A 13 -14.15 -13.28 28.90
N ILE A 14 -15.46 -13.24 28.65
CA ILE A 14 -16.02 -13.06 27.30
C ILE A 14 -15.70 -11.65 26.76
N ASP A 15 -15.81 -10.63 27.62
CA ASP A 15 -15.55 -9.24 27.23
C ASP A 15 -14.05 -9.03 26.91
N GLN A 16 -13.14 -9.61 27.69
CA GLN A 16 -11.70 -9.61 27.40
C GLN A 16 -11.37 -10.29 26.07
N LEU A 17 -11.98 -11.46 25.79
CA LEU A 17 -11.78 -12.15 24.51
C LEU A 17 -12.28 -11.34 23.32
N ASN A 18 -13.41 -10.64 23.46
CA ASN A 18 -13.92 -9.77 22.40
C ASN A 18 -12.99 -8.57 22.17
N GLU A 19 -12.44 -7.96 23.22
CA GLU A 19 -11.49 -6.86 23.10
C GLU A 19 -10.19 -7.31 22.41
N GLU A 20 -9.65 -8.49 22.76
CA GLU A 20 -8.49 -9.07 22.07
C GLU A 20 -8.79 -9.36 20.58
N PHE A 21 -9.99 -9.87 20.28
CA PHE A 21 -10.40 -10.14 18.90
C PHE A 21 -10.58 -8.86 18.08
N GLU A 22 -11.17 -7.81 18.66
CA GLU A 22 -11.29 -6.49 18.03
C GLU A 22 -9.90 -5.88 17.76
N GLN A 23 -8.97 -5.96 18.70
CA GLN A 23 -7.61 -5.47 18.50
C GLN A 23 -6.86 -6.22 17.37
N LEU A 24 -7.00 -7.55 17.31
CA LEU A 24 -6.46 -8.36 16.22
C LEU A 24 -7.08 -7.96 14.87
N SER A 25 -8.39 -7.75 14.83
CA SER A 25 -9.11 -7.29 13.63
C SER A 25 -8.67 -5.90 13.17
N ILE A 26 -8.47 -4.97 14.11
CA ILE A 26 -7.95 -3.63 13.84
C ILE A 26 -6.53 -3.72 13.26
N ASN A 27 -5.67 -4.56 13.83
CA ASN A 27 -4.30 -4.74 13.35
C ASN A 27 -4.27 -5.32 11.93
N ASP A 28 -5.13 -6.30 11.63
CA ASP A 28 -5.27 -6.84 10.28
C ASP A 28 -5.81 -5.81 9.28
N SER A 29 -6.78 -4.99 9.69
CA SER A 29 -7.30 -3.90 8.87
C SER A 29 -6.23 -2.86 8.55
N ILE A 30 -5.44 -2.44 9.55
CA ILE A 30 -4.29 -1.54 9.37
C ILE A 30 -3.25 -2.15 8.43
N ARG A 31 -2.94 -3.44 8.57
CA ARG A 31 -2.00 -4.15 7.68
C ARG A 31 -2.48 -4.14 6.23
N MET A 32 -3.75 -4.42 6.00
CA MET A 32 -4.35 -4.39 4.66
C MET A 32 -4.35 -2.99 4.06
N GLU A 33 -4.70 -1.97 4.84
CA GLU A 33 -4.74 -0.59 4.36
C GLU A 33 -3.34 -0.06 4.04
N ASN A 34 -2.34 -0.36 4.87
CA ASN A 34 -0.95 -0.04 4.57
C ASN A 34 -0.46 -0.70 3.27
N ALA A 35 -0.86 -1.96 3.02
CA ALA A 35 -0.53 -2.64 1.77
C ALA A 35 -1.20 -1.97 0.55
N ARG A 36 -2.45 -1.50 0.68
CA ARG A 36 -3.16 -0.72 -0.35
C ARG A 36 -2.45 0.61 -0.63
N ILE A 37 -2.11 1.36 0.41
CA ILE A 37 -1.40 2.64 0.29
C ILE A 37 -0.05 2.44 -0.38
N LYS A 38 0.72 1.41 0.00
CA LYS A 38 2.01 1.09 -0.63
C LYS A 38 1.84 0.83 -2.13
N ARG A 39 0.87 0.00 -2.51
CA ARG A 39 0.56 -0.29 -3.92
C ARG A 39 0.14 0.98 -4.68
N ALA A 40 -0.69 1.84 -4.07
CA ALA A 40 -1.11 3.09 -4.69
C ALA A 40 0.06 4.05 -4.92
N LYS A 41 0.98 4.18 -3.94
CA LYS A 41 2.21 4.98 -4.08
C LYS A 41 3.12 4.44 -5.19
N GLU A 42 3.29 3.12 -5.26
CA GLU A 42 4.08 2.49 -6.32
C GLU A 42 3.49 2.78 -7.71
N LYS A 43 2.18 2.61 -7.88
CA LYS A 43 1.47 2.96 -9.12
C LYS A 43 1.63 4.44 -9.49
N GLY A 44 1.40 5.35 -8.54
CA GLY A 44 1.54 6.78 -8.77
C GLY A 44 2.97 7.18 -9.14
N ARG A 45 3.98 6.50 -8.58
CA ARG A 45 5.38 6.70 -8.96
C ARG A 45 5.66 6.23 -10.39
N GLU A 46 5.13 5.08 -10.79
CA GLU A 46 5.26 4.57 -12.17
C GLU A 46 4.59 5.48 -13.19
N GLU A 47 3.38 5.96 -12.90
CA GLU A 47 2.65 6.91 -13.75
C GLU A 47 3.41 8.24 -13.85
N GLY A 48 3.88 8.79 -12.74
CA GLY A 48 4.69 10.02 -12.75
C GLY A 48 6.00 9.87 -13.52
N GLN A 49 6.64 8.69 -13.50
CA GLN A 49 7.81 8.41 -14.34
C GLN A 49 7.48 8.39 -15.82
N LYS A 50 6.33 7.85 -16.22
CA LYS A 50 5.88 7.87 -17.62
C LYS A 50 5.59 9.28 -18.09
N ASP A 51 4.95 10.10 -17.25
CA ASP A 51 4.66 11.49 -17.58
C ASP A 51 5.93 12.32 -17.70
N LEU A 52 6.93 12.10 -16.84
CA LEU A 52 8.24 12.72 -16.96
C LEU A 52 8.92 12.35 -18.29
N ILE A 53 8.88 11.06 -18.68
CA ILE A 53 9.46 10.61 -19.95
C ILE A 53 8.75 11.28 -21.15
N LYS A 54 7.42 11.40 -21.11
CA LYS A 54 6.65 12.12 -22.13
C LYS A 54 7.03 13.59 -22.19
N LEU A 55 7.19 14.26 -21.05
CA LEU A 55 7.61 15.66 -21.00
C LEU A 55 9.01 15.85 -21.59
N LEU A 56 9.98 15.02 -21.19
CA LEU A 56 11.35 15.09 -21.70
C LEU A 56 11.42 14.84 -23.21
N SER A 57 10.54 14.00 -23.75
CA SER A 57 10.49 13.72 -25.20
C SER A 57 10.10 14.92 -26.06
N GLN A 58 9.58 16.00 -25.46
CA GLN A 58 9.30 17.25 -26.16
C GLN A 58 10.57 18.01 -26.53
N THR A 59 11.67 17.80 -25.81
CA THR A 59 12.92 18.56 -25.96
C THR A 59 14.15 17.69 -26.20
N MET A 60 14.06 16.38 -25.93
CA MET A 60 15.19 15.44 -25.96
C MET A 60 14.84 14.18 -26.75
N THR A 61 15.86 13.54 -27.32
CA THR A 61 15.73 12.24 -27.99
C THR A 61 15.59 11.10 -26.97
N ALA A 62 15.04 9.96 -27.41
CA ALA A 62 14.89 8.77 -26.56
C ALA A 62 16.24 8.27 -25.98
N GLU A 63 17.34 8.46 -26.71
CA GLU A 63 18.70 8.11 -26.26
C GLU A 63 19.21 9.03 -25.15
N GLU A 64 18.97 10.34 -25.27
CA GLU A 64 19.31 11.31 -24.22
C GLU A 64 18.46 11.09 -22.97
N ILE A 65 17.17 10.79 -23.13
CA ILE A 65 16.28 10.42 -22.03
C ILE A 65 16.78 9.14 -21.36
N SER A 66 17.09 8.11 -22.15
CA SER A 66 17.63 6.84 -21.63
C SER A 66 18.88 7.06 -20.77
N LYS A 67 19.81 7.92 -21.22
CA LYS A 67 20.99 8.33 -20.44
C LYS A 67 20.62 9.11 -19.17
N ALA A 68 19.72 10.09 -19.28
CA ALA A 68 19.33 10.96 -18.17
C ALA A 68 18.55 10.22 -17.07
N THR A 69 17.67 9.30 -17.45
CA THR A 69 16.84 8.52 -16.51
C THR A 69 17.45 7.17 -16.15
N GLN A 70 18.59 6.81 -16.75
CA GLN A 70 19.24 5.49 -16.63
C GLN A 70 18.28 4.32 -16.90
N LYS A 71 17.35 4.51 -17.83
CA LYS A 71 16.37 3.48 -18.22
C LYS A 71 16.76 2.87 -19.56
N PRO A 72 16.44 1.58 -19.79
CA PRO A 72 16.64 0.96 -21.10
C PRO A 72 15.93 1.74 -22.20
N LEU A 73 16.59 1.89 -23.35
CA LEU A 73 16.03 2.60 -24.49
C LEU A 73 14.70 1.97 -24.95
N GLU A 74 14.59 0.64 -24.89
CA GLU A 74 13.37 -0.11 -25.20
C GLU A 74 12.20 0.27 -24.27
N GLU A 75 12.47 0.50 -22.98
CA GLU A 75 11.45 0.93 -22.01
C GLU A 75 10.97 2.35 -22.34
N ILE A 76 11.91 3.27 -22.64
CA ILE A 76 11.58 4.64 -23.08
C ILE A 76 10.72 4.60 -24.35
N GLN A 77 11.13 3.83 -25.36
CA GLN A 77 10.38 3.71 -26.62
C GLN A 77 9.00 3.10 -26.39
N ASN A 78 8.85 2.11 -25.52
CA ASN A 78 7.54 1.54 -25.20
C ASN A 78 6.62 2.52 -24.47
N ILE A 79 7.16 3.45 -23.68
CA ILE A 79 6.39 4.51 -23.01
C ILE A 79 5.98 5.63 -23.97
N LEU A 80 6.79 5.88 -25.01
CA LEU A 80 6.55 6.92 -26.01
C LEU A 80 5.73 6.45 -27.23
N LYS A 81 5.45 5.15 -27.36
CA LYS A 81 4.48 4.60 -28.32
C LYS A 81 3.05 5.00 -27.98
#